data_AF-A0A956IBZ6-F1
#
_entry.id   AF-A0A956IBZ6-F1
#
_cell.length_a   1.000
_cell.length_b   1.000
_cell.length_c   1.000
_cell.angle_alpha   90.00
_cell.angle_beta   90.00
_cell.angle_gamma   90.00
#
_symmetry.space_group_name_H-M   'P 1'
#
loop_
_entity.id
_entity.type
_entity.pdbx_description
1 polymer ?
#
loop_
_entity_poly.entity_id
_entity_poly.type
_entity_poly.pdbx_seq_one_letter_code
_entity_poly.pdbx_strand_id
1 'polypeptide(L)' 'KDGNISRRHAAVVFQGGAFYIKDLGSTNGIEHLGRRIDSKRIDEGDVFAVCDYEIRFTYR' A
#
# COMPACT_ATOMS: atom_id res chain seq x y z
N LYS A 1 17.74 -4.17 -8.63
CA LYS A 1 16.87 -5.37 -8.54
C LYS A 1 16.45 -5.43 -7.08
N ASP A 2 15.33 -4.83 -6.78
CA ASP A 2 14.92 -4.57 -5.39
C ASP A 2 14.35 -5.85 -4.82
N GLY A 3 15.22 -6.65 -4.19
CA GLY A 3 14.89 -7.98 -3.68
C GLY A 3 13.90 -7.97 -2.52
N ASN A 4 13.59 -6.79 -1.97
CA ASN A 4 12.68 -6.63 -0.85
C ASN A 4 11.21 -6.55 -1.29
N ILE A 5 10.91 -6.14 -2.52
CA ILE A 5 9.52 -6.03 -2.99
C ILE A 5 9.07 -7.37 -3.57
N SER A 6 8.08 -8.00 -2.94
CA SER A 6 7.42 -9.18 -3.49
C SER A 6 6.77 -8.89 -4.85
N ARG A 7 6.83 -9.85 -5.80
CA ARG A 7 6.22 -9.71 -7.14
C ARG A 7 4.74 -9.31 -7.12
N ARG A 8 4.01 -9.80 -6.12
CA ARG A 8 2.63 -9.41 -5.81
C ARG A 8 2.65 -8.85 -4.39
N HIS A 9 3.01 -7.57 -4.26
CA HIS A 9 3.18 -6.95 -2.95
C HIS A 9 1.86 -6.36 -2.45
N ALA A 10 1.33 -5.42 -3.20
CA ALA A 10 0.13 -4.66 -2.87
C ALA A 10 -0.81 -4.62 -4.06
N ALA A 11 -2.10 -4.46 -3.81
CA ALA A 11 -3.10 -4.10 -4.80
C ALA A 11 -3.87 -2.87 -4.35
N VAL A 12 -4.19 -2.01 -5.32
CA VAL A 12 -5.20 -0.98 -5.15
C VAL A 12 -6.51 -1.53 -5.69
N VAL A 13 -7.54 -1.55 -4.85
CA VAL A 13 -8.85 -2.13 -5.16
C VAL A 13 -9.92 -1.06 -5.00
N PHE A 14 -10.80 -0.93 -5.99
CA PHE A 14 -11.99 -0.11 -5.87
C PHE A 14 -13.17 -0.98 -5.46
N GLN A 15 -13.75 -0.70 -4.29
CA GLN A 15 -14.87 -1.46 -3.75
C GLN A 15 -15.79 -0.55 -2.95
N GLY A 16 -17.10 -0.66 -3.18
CA GLY A 16 -18.10 0.11 -2.43
C GLY A 16 -17.94 1.63 -2.57
N GLY A 17 -17.47 2.12 -3.72
CA GLY A 17 -17.30 3.55 -3.98
C GLY A 17 -16.02 4.17 -3.40
N ALA A 18 -15.12 3.37 -2.83
CA ALA A 18 -13.85 3.85 -2.29
C ALA A 18 -12.67 2.99 -2.77
N PHE A 19 -11.49 3.61 -2.81
CA PHE A 19 -10.23 2.92 -3.07
C PHE A 19 -9.64 2.38 -1.77
N TYR A 20 -9.01 1.22 -1.85
CA TYR A 20 -8.31 0.55 -0.76
C TYR A 20 -6.94 0.10 -1.26
N ILE A 21 -5.93 0.19 -0.41
CA ILE A 21 -4.68 -0.51 -0.60
C ILE A 21 -4.72 -1.79 0.25
N LYS A 22 -4.31 -2.91 -0.33
CA LYS A 22 -4.33 -4.22 0.32
C LYS A 22 -3.01 -4.94 0.11
N ASP A 23 -2.46 -5.49 1.18
CA ASP A 23 -1.30 -6.39 1.11
C ASP A 23 -1.72 -7.75 0.52
N LEU A 24 -0.87 -8.29 -0.37
CA LEU A 24 -1.13 -9.54 -1.08
C LEU A 24 -0.36 -10.73 -0.48
N GLY A 25 -0.04 -10.68 0.82
CA GLY A 25 0.82 -11.65 1.48
C GLY A 25 2.29 -11.40 1.17
N SER A 26 2.67 -10.13 1.13
CA SER A 26 4.05 -9.75 0.85
C SER A 26 4.97 -10.11 2.02
N THR A 27 6.26 -10.27 1.74
CA THR A 27 7.25 -10.64 2.77
C THR A 27 7.38 -9.53 3.82
N ASN A 28 7.51 -8.28 3.37
CA ASN A 28 7.77 -7.14 4.26
C ASN A 28 6.51 -6.39 4.69
N GLY A 29 5.40 -6.57 3.99
CA GLY A 29 4.15 -5.88 4.28
C GLY A 29 4.11 -4.45 3.75
N ILE A 30 2.94 -3.85 3.91
CA ILE A 30 2.68 -2.44 3.67
C ILE A 30 2.62 -1.73 5.01
N GLU A 31 3.20 -0.55 5.12
CA GLU A 31 3.07 0.30 6.30
C GLU A 31 2.36 1.61 5.98
N HIS A 32 1.61 2.11 6.96
CA HIS A 32 1.01 3.43 6.95
C HIS A 32 1.26 4.10 8.30
N LEU A 33 1.89 5.28 8.28
CA LEU A 33 2.26 6.02 9.49
C LEU A 33 3.06 5.15 10.50
N GLY A 34 4.00 4.35 9.99
CA GLY A 34 4.85 3.45 10.78
C GLY A 34 4.13 2.22 11.35
N ARG A 35 2.93 1.89 10.87
CA ARG A 35 2.18 0.70 11.29
C ARG A 35 1.92 -0.20 10.09
N ARG A 36 2.23 -1.50 10.23
CA ARG A 36 1.90 -2.50 9.22
C ARG A 36 0.38 -2.66 9.08
N ILE A 37 -0.09 -2.70 7.84
CA ILE A 37 -1.50 -2.85 7.49
C ILE A 37 -1.71 -4.00 6.51
N ASP A 38 -2.82 -4.73 6.67
CA ASP A 38 -3.26 -5.70 5.66
C ASP A 38 -4.18 -5.04 4.63
N SER A 39 -4.98 -4.06 5.06
CA SER A 39 -5.87 -3.29 4.20
C SER A 39 -6.16 -1.93 4.83
N LYS A 40 -6.20 -0.88 4.02
CA LYS A 40 -6.66 0.45 4.44
C LYS A 40 -7.41 1.12 3.28
N ARG A 41 -8.50 1.83 3.60
CA ARG A 41 -9.08 2.81 2.67
C ARG A 41 -8.02 3.86 2.33
N ILE A 42 -7.90 4.20 1.06
CA ILE A 42 -7.02 5.28 0.60
C ILE A 42 -7.77 6.59 0.73
N ASP A 43 -7.19 7.52 1.47
CA ASP A 43 -7.63 8.90 1.58
C ASP A 43 -6.64 9.82 0.84
N GLU A 44 -7.10 11.01 0.43
CA GLU A 44 -6.27 11.96 -0.33
C GLU A 44 -5.01 12.33 0.45
N GLY A 45 -3.85 12.20 -0.20
CA GLY A 45 -2.56 12.54 0.38
C GLY A 45 -1.92 11.45 1.22
N ASP A 46 -2.58 10.29 1.40
CA ASP A 46 -2.03 9.14 2.11
C ASP A 46 -0.68 8.73 1.55
N VAL A 47 0.24 8.40 2.46
CA VAL A 47 1.55 7.83 2.16
C VAL A 47 1.62 6.43 2.73
N PHE A 48 2.01 5.49 1.89
CA PHE A 48 2.25 4.09 2.25
C PHE A 48 3.70 3.74 2.00
N ALA A 49 4.33 3.07 2.95
CA ALA A 49 5.65 2.49 2.74
C ALA A 49 5.50 1.05 2.23
N VAL A 50 6.25 0.73 1.18
CA VAL A 50 6.38 -0.59 0.59
C VAL A 50 7.87 -0.89 0.54
N CYS A 51 8.37 -1.59 1.56
CA CYS A 51 9.81 -1.71 1.82
C CYS A 51 10.47 -0.32 1.94
N ASP A 52 11.56 -0.09 1.20
CA ASP A 52 12.32 1.16 1.22
C ASP A 52 11.69 2.29 0.38
N TYR A 53 10.44 2.12 -0.07
CA TYR A 53 9.76 3.04 -0.97
C TYR A 53 8.53 3.64 -0.33
N GLU A 54 8.41 4.97 -0.41
CA GLU A 54 7.19 5.68 -0.04
C GLU A 54 6.35 5.98 -1.29
N ILE A 55 5.09 5.60 -1.25
CA ILE A 55 4.11 5.82 -2.32
C ILE A 55 3.03 6.75 -1.78
N ARG A 56 2.84 7.90 -2.43
CA ARG A 56 1.77 8.85 -2.11
C ARG A 56 0.62 8.73 -3.09
N PHE A 57 -0.60 8.67 -2.59
CA PHE A 57 -1.82 8.71 -3.40
C PHE A 57 -2.41 10.13 -3.41
N THR A 58 -2.79 10.61 -4.60
CA THR A 58 -3.40 11.92 -4.80
C THR A 58 -4.33 11.92 -6.03
N TYR A 59 -5.41 12.70 -6.00
CA TYR A 59 -6.39 12.84 -7.10
C TYR A 59 -6.14 14.06 -8.02
N ARG A 60 -4.90 14.54 -8.11
CA ARG A 60 -4.53 15.69 -8.95
C ARG A 60 -4.36 15.34 -10.42
#